data_AF-A0A392QN05-F1
#
_entry.id   AF-A0A392QN05-F1
#
_cell.length_a   1.000
_cell.length_b   1.000
_cell.length_c   1.000
_cell.angle_alpha   90.00
_cell.angle_beta   90.00
_cell.angle_gamma   90.00
#
_symmetry.space_group_name_H-M   'P 1'
#
loop_
_entity.id
_entity.type
_entity.pdbx_description
1 polymer ?
#
loop_
_entity_poly.entity_id
_entity_poly.type
_entity_poly.pdbx_seq_one_letter_code
_entity_poly.pdbx_strand_id
1 'polypeptide(L)'
;FIYFTCSGFHGIYDVEHFIRTLRFDVKIVESIPENEKNGKKKKIKAFQLRPPRDAPVSWYTTDALKKMKEHGAIYLTPFSHRLAEEIDNPEYQRLRCRVNYHALRFKPNIMKLSESIVEKLRAQGPFMSIHLRFEMDMLSFAG
;
A
#
# COMPACT_ATOMS: atom_id res chain seq x y z
N PHE A 1 0.05 -13.57 -0.17
CA PHE A 1 -0.51 -12.95 1.04
C PHE A 1 0.16 -11.60 1.23
N ILE A 2 -0.61 -10.54 1.44
CA ILE A 2 -0.06 -9.24 1.85
C ILE A 2 -0.30 -9.12 3.36
N TYR A 3 0.76 -8.81 4.10
CA TYR A 3 0.75 -8.60 5.55
C TYR A 3 1.20 -7.17 5.84
N PHE A 4 0.43 -6.47 6.67
CA PHE A 4 0.82 -5.17 7.19
C PHE A 4 1.68 -5.39 8.44
N THR A 5 2.98 -5.10 8.36
CA THR A 5 3.81 -4.91 9.57
C THR A 5 3.33 -3.66 10.31
N CYS A 6 3.74 -3.50 11.58
CA CYS A 6 3.45 -2.39 12.51
C CYS A 6 3.73 -1.00 11.89
N SER A 7 2.89 -0.63 10.95
CA SER A 7 2.91 0.57 10.15
C SER A 7 1.74 1.41 10.64
N GLY A 8 1.88 2.74 10.62
CA GLY A 8 0.79 3.65 10.94
C GLY A 8 -0.48 3.46 10.09
N PHE A 9 -0.49 2.48 9.16
CA PHE A 9 -1.61 2.10 8.33
C PHE A 9 -2.89 1.86 9.13
N HIS A 10 -2.84 1.04 10.19
CA HIS A 10 -4.03 0.80 11.02
C HIS A 10 -4.44 2.05 11.83
N GLY A 11 -3.54 3.01 12.03
CA GLY A 11 -3.87 4.29 12.66
C GLY A 11 -4.66 5.24 11.75
N ILE A 12 -4.41 5.17 10.44
CA ILE A 12 -4.85 6.16 9.46
C ILE A 12 -6.01 5.64 8.60
N TYR A 13 -5.94 4.38 8.16
CA TYR A 13 -6.86 3.80 7.18
C TYR A 13 -7.87 2.85 7.81
N ASP A 14 -9.03 2.75 7.15
CA ASP A 14 -10.05 1.73 7.43
C ASP A 14 -9.58 0.38 6.86
N VAL A 15 -8.90 -0.40 7.70
CA VAL A 15 -8.30 -1.69 7.32
C VAL A 15 -9.37 -2.73 6.94
N GLU A 16 -10.52 -2.72 7.63
CA GLU A 16 -11.60 -3.65 7.34
C GLU A 16 -12.19 -3.37 5.95
N HIS A 17 -12.44 -2.09 5.64
CA HIS A 17 -12.84 -1.68 4.31
C HIS A 17 -11.80 -2.07 3.26
N PHE A 18 -10.51 -1.81 3.52
CA PHE A 18 -9.42 -2.14 2.60
C PHE A 18 -9.40 -3.63 2.25
N ILE A 19 -9.45 -4.52 3.26
CA ILE A 19 -9.47 -5.98 3.06
C ILE A 19 -10.73 -6.40 2.30
N ARG A 20 -11.91 -5.87 2.69
CA ARG A 20 -13.19 -6.21 2.08
C ARG A 20 -13.26 -5.78 0.61
N THR A 21 -12.71 -4.62 0.26
CA THR A 21 -12.73 -4.07 -1.10
C THR A 21 -11.84 -4.87 -2.05
N LEU A 22 -10.71 -5.39 -1.56
CA LEU A 22 -9.73 -6.13 -2.38
C LEU A 22 -9.87 -7.65 -2.32
N ARG A 23 -10.86 -8.18 -1.60
CA ARG A 23 -11.00 -9.62 -1.31
C ARG A 23 -11.04 -10.54 -2.54
N PHE A 24 -11.48 -10.02 -3.69
CA PHE A 24 -11.55 -10.77 -4.94
C PHE A 24 -10.32 -10.58 -5.84
N ASP A 25 -9.48 -9.59 -5.53
CA ASP A 25 -8.29 -9.27 -6.30
C ASP A 25 -7.04 -9.88 -5.64
N VAL A 26 -6.91 -9.76 -4.32
CA VAL A 26 -5.77 -10.25 -3.55
C VAL A 26 -6.17 -10.75 -2.16
N LYS A 27 -5.49 -11.79 -1.69
CA LYS A 27 -5.65 -12.29 -0.31
C LYS A 27 -4.77 -11.52 0.66
N ILE A 28 -5.41 -10.70 1.49
CA ILE A 28 -4.77 -9.91 2.56
C ILE A 28 -5.02 -10.60 3.90
N VAL A 29 -4.00 -10.66 4.74
CA VAL A 29 -4.06 -11.27 6.08
C VAL A 29 -3.43 -10.34 7.11
N GLU A 30 -4.02 -10.30 8.31
CA GLU A 30 -3.53 -9.46 9.40
C GLU A 30 -2.30 -10.04 10.10
N SER A 31 -1.99 -11.32 9.91
CA SER A 31 -0.79 -11.95 10.41
C SER A 31 -0.28 -12.99 9.42
N ILE A 32 1.04 -13.18 9.38
CA ILE A 32 1.64 -14.23 8.56
C ILE A 32 1.23 -15.58 9.17
N PRO A 33 0.60 -16.49 8.41
CA PRO A 33 0.19 -17.78 8.95
C PRO A 33 1.41 -18.56 9.44
N GLU A 34 1.23 -19.28 10.55
CA GLU A 34 2.26 -20.16 11.08
C GLU A 34 2.37 -21.40 10.18
N ASN A 35 3.60 -21.82 9.89
CA ASN A 35 3.81 -23.09 9.21
C ASN A 35 3.89 -24.20 10.27
N GLU A 36 3.05 -25.22 10.13
CA GLU A 36 3.19 -26.46 10.86
C GLU A 36 4.18 -27.37 10.12
N LYS A 37 5.34 -27.59 10.71
CA LYS A 37 6.27 -28.64 10.28
C LYS A 37 6.54 -29.56 11.47
N ASN A 38 6.25 -30.84 11.30
CA ASN A 38 6.46 -31.90 12.31
C ASN A 38 5.79 -31.59 13.66
N GLY A 39 4.53 -31.11 13.65
CA GLY A 39 3.75 -30.83 14.86
C GLY A 39 4.24 -29.62 15.68
N LYS A 40 5.25 -28.88 15.20
CA LYS A 40 5.74 -27.64 15.84
C LYS A 40 5.37 -26.44 14.97
N LYS A 41 4.60 -25.52 15.56
CA LYS A 41 4.31 -24.20 14.98
C LYS A 41 5.60 -23.40 14.88
N LYS A 42 6.05 -23.08 13.66
CA LYS A 42 7.18 -22.19 13.43
C LYS A 42 6.68 -20.87 12.86
N LYS A 43 7.02 -19.77 13.55
CA LYS A 43 6.83 -18.42 13.03
C LYS A 43 7.68 -18.24 11.77
N ILE A 44 7.05 -17.87 10.66
CA ILE A 44 7.76 -17.58 9.41
C ILE A 44 8.46 -16.22 9.58
N LYS A 45 9.78 -16.21 9.47
CA LYS A 45 10.54 -14.95 9.40
C LYS A 45 10.61 -14.51 7.94
N ALA A 46 10.01 -13.37 7.62
CA ALA A 46 10.02 -12.84 6.26
C ALA A 46 11.46 -12.50 5.82
N PHE A 47 11.83 -12.93 4.61
CA PHE A 47 13.12 -12.60 4.01
C PHE A 47 13.08 -11.20 3.40
N GLN A 48 13.97 -10.33 3.84
CA GLN A 48 14.01 -8.97 3.34
C GLN A 48 14.56 -8.92 1.91
N LEU A 49 13.80 -8.33 0.99
CA LEU A 49 14.20 -8.13 -0.40
C LEU A 49 14.17 -6.63 -0.72
N ARG A 50 15.15 -6.18 -1.50
CA ARG A 50 15.23 -4.79 -1.98
C ARG A 50 14.89 -4.78 -3.47
N PRO A 51 13.67 -4.39 -3.87
CA PRO A 51 13.35 -4.28 -5.29
C PRO A 51 14.21 -3.21 -5.98
N PRO A 52 14.58 -3.40 -7.26
CA PRO A 52 15.11 -2.32 -8.08
C PRO A 52 14.15 -1.13 -8.14
N ARG A 53 14.67 0.07 -8.44
CA ARG A 53 13.80 1.23 -8.72
C ARG A 53 13.07 0.94 -10.03
N ASP A 54 11.78 1.26 -10.09
CA ASP A 54 10.92 1.05 -11.26
C ASP A 54 11.01 -0.39 -11.79
N ALA A 55 11.02 -1.37 -10.87
CA ALA A 55 11.22 -2.76 -11.25
C ALA A 55 10.09 -3.22 -12.18
N PRO A 56 10.43 -3.93 -13.26
CA PRO A 56 9.44 -4.45 -14.19
C PRO A 56 8.62 -5.55 -13.52
N VAL A 57 7.42 -5.80 -14.04
CA VAL A 57 6.54 -6.91 -13.59
C VAL A 57 7.31 -8.24 -13.59
N SER A 58 8.18 -8.47 -14.58
CA SER A 58 8.97 -9.68 -14.71
C SER A 58 9.75 -9.98 -13.43
N TRP A 59 10.41 -8.99 -12.83
CA TRP A 59 11.20 -9.13 -11.60
C TRP A 59 10.36 -9.67 -10.43
N TYR A 60 9.09 -9.27 -10.32
CA TYR A 60 8.19 -9.79 -9.29
C TYR A 60 7.82 -11.26 -9.55
N THR A 61 7.63 -11.61 -10.82
CA THR A 61 7.29 -12.98 -11.25
C THR A 61 8.49 -13.93 -11.29
N THR A 62 9.71 -13.42 -11.31
CA THR A 62 10.95 -14.21 -11.33
C THR A 62 11.66 -14.19 -9.98
N ASP A 63 12.33 -13.09 -9.65
CA ASP A 63 13.26 -12.95 -8.54
C ASP A 63 12.52 -12.95 -7.20
N ALA A 64 11.48 -12.11 -7.08
CA ALA A 64 10.69 -12.03 -5.86
C ALA A 64 9.92 -13.33 -5.61
N LEU A 65 9.30 -13.89 -6.65
CA LEU A 65 8.58 -15.15 -6.56
C LEU A 65 9.50 -16.31 -6.15
N LYS A 66 10.70 -16.39 -6.72
CA LYS A 66 11.71 -17.40 -6.33
C LYS A 66 12.04 -17.29 -4.84
N LYS A 67 12.34 -16.08 -4.36
CA LYS A 67 12.65 -15.84 -2.94
C LYS A 67 11.47 -16.13 -2.01
N MET A 68 10.25 -15.82 -2.44
CA MET A 68 9.04 -16.16 -1.70
C MET A 68 8.84 -17.67 -1.59
N LYS A 69 9.11 -18.45 -2.65
CA LYS A 69 9.05 -19.92 -2.60
C LYS A 69 10.13 -20.51 -1.69
N GLU A 70 11.34 -19.95 -1.71
CA GLU A 70 12.47 -20.40 -0.87
C GLU A 70 12.24 -20.13 0.63
N HIS A 71 11.73 -18.94 0.99
CA HIS A 71 11.64 -18.49 2.38
C HIS A 71 10.22 -18.52 2.97
N GLY A 72 9.19 -18.79 2.15
CA GLY A 72 7.78 -18.80 2.53
C GLY A 72 7.13 -17.41 2.64
N ALA A 73 7.89 -16.40 3.08
CA ALA A 73 7.46 -15.00 3.10
C ALA A 73 8.63 -14.07 2.74
N ILE A 74 8.32 -12.97 2.06
CA ILE A 74 9.27 -11.91 1.74
C ILE A 74 8.76 -10.57 2.29
N TYR A 75 9.69 -9.70 2.65
CA TYR A 75 9.43 -8.32 3.06
C TYR A 75 10.13 -7.38 2.08
N LEU A 76 9.34 -6.66 1.29
CA LEU A 76 9.84 -5.73 0.28
C LEU A 76 10.11 -4.37 0.92
N THR A 77 11.37 -3.94 0.97
CA THR A 77 11.74 -2.62 1.51
C THR A 77 13.03 -2.10 0.85
N PRO A 78 13.16 -0.79 0.61
CA PRO A 78 12.14 0.26 0.78
C PRO A 78 11.14 0.26 -0.39
N PHE A 79 9.89 0.65 -0.14
CA PHE A 79 8.79 0.51 -1.11
C PHE A 79 8.58 1.72 -2.04
N SER A 80 9.41 2.77 -1.94
CA SER A 80 9.30 3.95 -2.82
C SER A 80 9.73 3.63 -4.27
N HIS A 81 8.88 3.95 -5.24
CA HIS A 81 9.13 3.82 -6.68
C HIS A 81 9.70 2.45 -7.10
N ARG A 82 9.05 1.36 -6.69
CA ARG A 82 9.57 -0.01 -6.91
C ARG A 82 8.85 -0.80 -7.99
N LEU A 83 7.69 -0.38 -8.45
CA LEU A 83 6.99 -1.01 -9.58
C LEU A 83 6.90 0.03 -10.69
N ALA A 84 7.37 -0.32 -11.89
CA ALA A 84 7.38 0.55 -13.06
C ALA A 84 6.02 1.26 -13.25
N GLU A 85 6.03 2.57 -13.49
CA GLU A 85 4.81 3.38 -13.62
C GLU A 85 3.94 2.92 -14.80
N GLU A 86 4.58 2.77 -15.96
CA GLU A 86 3.95 2.19 -17.14
C GLU A 86 3.96 0.66 -17.07
N ILE A 87 2.75 0.10 -17.04
CA ILE A 87 2.51 -1.34 -17.07
C ILE A 87 1.51 -1.60 -18.18
N ASP A 88 1.94 -2.38 -19.18
CA ASP A 88 1.12 -2.72 -20.35
C ASP A 88 -0.09 -3.60 -19.99
N ASN A 89 -0.05 -4.29 -18.84
CA ASN A 89 -1.14 -5.14 -18.40
C ASN A 89 -2.29 -4.30 -17.78
N PRO A 90 -3.48 -4.29 -18.42
CA PRO A 90 -4.61 -3.48 -17.98
C PRO A 90 -5.16 -3.91 -16.61
N GLU A 91 -5.03 -5.19 -16.25
CA GLU A 91 -5.49 -5.69 -14.95
C GLU A 91 -4.65 -5.14 -13.79
N TYR A 92 -3.35 -4.95 -14.00
CA TYR A 92 -2.49 -4.33 -12.99
C TYR A 92 -2.79 -2.84 -12.82
N GLN A 93 -3.05 -2.13 -13.91
CA GLN A 93 -3.49 -0.74 -13.82
C GLN A 93 -4.87 -0.62 -13.16
N ARG A 94 -5.81 -1.51 -13.50
CA ARG A 94 -7.13 -1.60 -12.86
C ARG A 94 -7.00 -1.82 -11.35
N LEU A 95 -6.13 -2.74 -10.92
CA LEU A 95 -5.90 -3.00 -9.51
C LEU A 95 -5.24 -1.80 -8.81
N ARG A 96 -4.28 -1.13 -9.44
CA ARG A 96 -3.68 0.11 -8.90
C ARG A 96 -4.72 1.19 -8.66
N CYS A 97 -5.56 1.44 -9.66
CA CYS A 97 -6.66 2.40 -9.53
C CYS A 97 -7.62 1.99 -8.40
N ARG A 98 -7.98 0.70 -8.32
CA ARG A 98 -8.82 0.17 -7.25
C ARG A 98 -8.22 0.41 -5.86
N VAL A 99 -6.93 0.11 -5.70
CA VAL A 99 -6.24 0.33 -4.43
C VAL A 99 -6.23 1.82 -4.07
N ASN A 100 -5.78 2.67 -4.99
CA ASN A 100 -5.55 4.09 -4.71
C ASN A 100 -6.84 4.89 -4.51
N TYR A 101 -7.91 4.60 -5.26
CA TYR A 101 -9.11 5.43 -5.26
C TYR A 101 -10.29 4.80 -4.52
N HIS A 102 -10.31 3.47 -4.33
CA HIS A 102 -11.45 2.79 -3.73
C HIS A 102 -11.11 2.09 -2.42
N ALA A 103 -9.97 1.38 -2.33
CA ALA A 103 -9.64 0.61 -1.14
C ALA A 103 -8.99 1.47 -0.03
N LEU A 104 -8.13 2.42 -0.40
CA LEU A 104 -7.47 3.32 0.55
C LEU A 104 -8.43 4.42 1.03
N ARG A 105 -9.17 4.11 2.09
CA ARG A 105 -10.06 5.06 2.78
C ARG A 105 -9.52 5.39 4.17
N PHE A 106 -9.52 6.66 4.53
CA PHE A 106 -9.23 7.07 5.91
C PHE A 106 -10.27 6.53 6.89
N LYS A 107 -9.90 6.40 8.16
CA LYS A 107 -10.84 6.00 9.20
C LYS A 107 -12.08 6.92 9.25
N PRO A 108 -13.25 6.38 9.65
CA PRO A 108 -14.49 7.15 9.71
C PRO A 108 -14.40 8.46 10.50
N ASN A 109 -13.64 8.49 11.60
CA ASN A 109 -13.45 9.69 12.41
C ASN A 109 -12.66 10.78 11.68
N ILE A 110 -11.64 10.41 10.89
CA ILE A 110 -10.87 11.35 10.06
C ILE A 110 -11.76 11.90 8.95
N MET A 111 -12.52 11.02 8.28
CA MET A 111 -13.46 11.43 7.23
C MET A 111 -14.53 12.40 7.78
N LYS A 112 -15.18 12.05 8.90
CA LYS A 112 -16.20 12.89 9.53
C LYS A 112 -15.67 14.27 9.93
N LEU A 113 -14.44 14.32 10.47
CA LEU A 113 -13.80 15.58 10.79
C LEU A 113 -13.52 16.40 9.52
N SER A 114 -12.99 15.78 8.47
CA SER A 114 -12.72 16.46 7.20
C SER A 114 -14.00 17.00 6.54
N GLU A 115 -15.08 16.23 6.56
CA GLU A 115 -16.40 16.63 6.03
C GLU A 115 -16.93 17.83 6.81
N SER A 116 -16.86 17.81 8.14
CA SER A 116 -17.30 18.94 8.97
C SER A 116 -16.51 20.23 8.72
N ILE A 117 -15.20 20.13 8.45
CA ILE A 117 -14.39 21.29 8.06
C ILE A 117 -14.87 21.85 6.72
N VAL A 118 -15.06 20.97 5.73
CA VAL A 118 -15.51 21.37 4.39
C VAL A 118 -16.91 21.99 4.42
N GLU A 119 -17.83 21.42 5.19
CA GLU A 119 -19.18 21.96 5.38
C GLU A 119 -19.15 23.39 5.93
N LYS A 120 -18.32 23.65 6.95
CA LYS A 120 -18.16 24.99 7.52
C LYS A 120 -17.58 25.99 6.52
N LEU A 121 -16.58 25.58 5.73
CA LEU A 121 -16.01 26.43 4.68
C LEU A 121 -17.06 26.76 3.61
N ARG A 122 -17.81 25.76 3.13
CA ARG A 122 -18.88 25.97 2.14
C ARG A 122 -20.00 26.86 2.65
N ALA A 123 -20.33 26.79 3.94
CA ALA A 123 -21.33 27.66 4.56
C ALA A 123 -20.92 29.15 4.54
N GLN A 124 -19.62 29.45 4.45
CA GLN A 124 -19.09 30.82 4.34
C GLN A 124 -18.98 31.30 2.88
N GLY A 125 -19.22 30.42 1.90
CA GLY A 125 -19.16 30.71 0.48
C GLY A 125 -18.24 29.77 -0.30
N PRO A 126 -18.08 30.00 -1.61
CA PRO A 126 -17.12 29.28 -2.44
C PRO A 126 -15.68 29.47 -1.90
N PHE A 127 -14.89 28.40 -1.89
CA PHE A 127 -13.49 28.43 -1.46
C PHE A 127 -12.58 27.69 -2.45
N MET A 128 -11.29 28.03 -2.42
CA MET A 128 -10.23 27.35 -3.17
C MET A 128 -9.25 26.71 -2.18
N SER A 129 -8.84 25.47 -2.47
CA SER A 129 -7.83 24.76 -1.68
C SER A 129 -6.56 24.60 -2.51
N ILE A 130 -5.42 24.99 -1.93
CA ILE A 130 -4.10 24.86 -2.56
C ILE A 130 -3.22 23.99 -1.66
N HIS A 131 -2.68 22.90 -2.21
CA HIS A 131 -1.68 22.08 -1.54
C HIS A 131 -0.28 22.56 -1.97
N LEU A 132 0.40 23.27 -1.09
CA LEU A 132 1.77 23.76 -1.32
C LEU A 132 2.77 22.78 -0.70
N ARG A 133 3.60 22.14 -1.52
CA ARG A 133 4.65 21.23 -1.07
C ARG A 133 5.98 21.96 -1.03
N PHE A 134 6.35 22.45 0.15
CA PHE A 134 7.63 23.10 0.42
C PHE A 134 8.63 22.10 1.01
N GLU A 135 9.15 21.19 0.19
CA GLU A 135 10.27 20.32 0.61
C GLU A 135 11.57 20.84 -0.02
N MET A 136 12.68 20.75 0.72
CA MET A 136 13.99 21.24 0.27
C MET A 136 14.45 20.60 -1.05
N ASP A 137 14.08 19.34 -1.29
CA ASP A 137 14.38 18.62 -2.53
C ASP A 137 13.64 19.21 -3.74
N MET A 138 12.39 19.67 -3.58
CA MET A 138 11.63 20.35 -4.63
C MET A 138 12.22 21.72 -5.03
N LEU A 139 12.83 22.45 -4.09
CA LEU A 139 13.46 23.76 -4.38
C LEU A 139 14.81 23.62 -5.10
N SER A 140 15.53 22.50 -4.89
CA SER A 140 16.84 22.26 -5.52
C SER A 140 16.80 21.79 -6.98
N PHE A 141 15.62 21.46 -7.53
CA PHE A 141 15.44 21.07 -8.93
C PHE A 141 14.83 22.18 -9.80
N ALA A 142 14.68 23.39 -9.25
CA ALA A 142 14.22 24.58 -9.99
C ALA A 142 15.37 25.44 -10.56
N GLY A 143 16.57 24.86 -10.71
CA GLY A 143 17.77 25.52 -11.24
C GLY A 143 18.47 24.68 -12.29
#